data_AF-A0A2W2B5S7-F1
#
_entry.id   AF-A0A2W2B5S7-F1
#
_cell.length_a   1.000
_cell.length_b   1.000
_cell.length_c   1.000
_cell.angle_alpha   90.00
_cell.angle_beta   90.00
_cell.angle_gamma   90.00
#
_symmetry.space_group_name_H-M   'P 1'
#
loop_
_entity.id
_entity.type
_entity.pdbx_description
1 polymer ?
#
loop_
_entity_poly.entity_id
_entity_poly.type
_entity_poly.pdbx_seq_one_letter_code
_entity_poly.pdbx_strand_id
1 'polypeptide(L)'
;AHSMGGAISTLFLQRHPGVCDAIALTAPMFGIVIRMPSFMARQILNWAEAHPRFRDGYAIGTGRWRALPFAINVLTHSRQRYRRNLRFYADDPTIRVGGPTYHWVRESILAGEQVLAGAGDDATPTLLLQAEEERVVDN
;
A
#
# COMPACT_ATOMS: atom_id res chain seq x y z
N ALA A 1 13.78 0.58 1.20
CA ALA A 1 12.45 0.03 0.83
C ALA A 1 11.45 1.18 0.62
N HIS A 2 10.43 0.98 -0.23
CA HIS A 2 9.50 2.04 -0.65
C HIS A 2 8.03 1.60 -0.55
N SER A 3 7.12 2.48 -0.11
CA SER A 3 5.66 2.24 -0.04
C SER A 3 5.34 0.91 0.68
N MET A 4 4.52 0.05 0.10
CA MET A 4 4.22 -1.29 0.65
C MET A 4 5.50 -2.10 0.93
N GLY A 5 6.54 -1.94 0.13
CA GLY A 5 7.84 -2.57 0.40
C GLY A 5 8.46 -2.11 1.71
N GLY A 6 8.20 -0.86 2.13
CA GLY A 6 8.59 -0.35 3.45
C GLY A 6 7.96 -1.15 4.59
N ALA A 7 6.64 -1.33 4.57
CA ALA A 7 5.94 -2.13 5.57
C ALA A 7 6.42 -3.59 5.60
N ILE A 8 6.58 -4.21 4.43
CA ILE A 8 7.08 -5.59 4.32
C ILE A 8 8.49 -5.70 4.91
N SER A 9 9.39 -4.79 4.56
CA SER A 9 10.78 -4.82 5.06
C SER A 9 10.83 -4.57 6.57
N THR A 10 10.04 -3.65 7.11
CA THR A 10 9.99 -3.41 8.56
C THR A 10 9.45 -4.63 9.32
N LEU A 11 8.33 -5.21 8.88
CA LEU A 11 7.79 -6.44 9.49
C LEU A 11 8.77 -7.62 9.41
N PHE A 12 9.52 -7.71 8.32
CA PHE A 12 10.54 -8.74 8.17
C PHE A 12 11.67 -8.57 9.19
N LEU A 13 12.16 -7.35 9.39
CA LEU A 13 13.22 -7.06 10.37
C LEU A 13 12.74 -7.21 11.81
N GLN A 14 11.49 -6.85 12.10
CA GLN A 14 10.84 -7.10 13.40
C GLN A 14 10.81 -8.60 13.75
N ARG A 15 10.60 -9.47 12.75
CA ARG A 15 10.58 -10.93 12.95
C ARG A 15 11.97 -11.57 12.94
N HIS A 16 12.94 -10.92 12.30
CA HIS A 16 14.29 -11.42 12.15
C HIS A 16 15.33 -10.34 12.52
N PRO A 17 15.46 -10.02 13.83
CA PRO A 17 16.44 -9.03 14.27
C PRO A 17 17.87 -9.42 13.87
N GLY A 18 18.67 -8.44 13.45
CA GLY A 18 20.08 -8.64 13.12
C GLY A 18 20.37 -9.22 11.72
N VAL A 19 19.36 -9.38 10.87
CA VAL A 19 19.57 -9.82 9.46
C VAL A 19 20.11 -8.69 8.58
N CYS A 20 19.94 -7.43 8.98
CA CYS A 20 20.48 -6.26 8.29
C CYS A 20 21.07 -5.27 9.30
N ASP A 21 22.16 -4.60 8.93
CA ASP A 21 22.82 -3.60 9.78
C ASP A 21 22.03 -2.29 9.89
N ALA A 22 21.23 -1.95 8.86
CA ALA A 22 20.38 -0.76 8.82
C ALA A 22 19.30 -0.88 7.73
N ILE A 23 18.26 -0.04 7.82
CA ILE A 23 17.22 0.09 6.80
C ILE A 23 16.97 1.56 6.43
N ALA A 24 16.85 1.84 5.14
CA ALA A 24 16.37 3.13 4.63
C ALA A 24 14.96 2.97 4.04
N LEU A 25 14.00 3.71 4.57
CA LEU A 25 12.59 3.72 4.18
C LEU A 25 12.26 5.00 3.44
N THR A 26 11.60 4.88 2.29
CA THR A 26 11.17 5.99 1.44
C THR A 26 9.66 5.93 1.26
N ALA A 27 8.92 6.87 1.86
CA ALA A 27 7.44 6.86 1.92
C ALA A 27 6.86 5.47 2.25
N PRO A 28 7.23 4.84 3.39
CA PRO A 28 6.76 3.50 3.73
C PRO A 28 5.25 3.48 4.03
N MET A 29 4.54 2.48 3.55
CA MET A 29 3.08 2.37 3.78
C MET A 29 2.77 1.77 5.15
N PHE A 30 2.89 2.55 6.23
CA PHE A 30 2.48 2.12 7.58
C PHE A 30 0.99 2.33 7.84
N GLY A 31 0.28 2.95 6.91
CA GLY A 31 -1.16 3.04 6.85
C GLY A 31 -1.68 3.31 5.45
N ILE A 32 -2.99 3.20 5.28
CA ILE A 32 -3.71 3.59 4.06
C ILE A 32 -4.69 4.69 4.41
N VAL A 33 -4.71 5.74 3.60
CA VAL A 33 -5.70 6.81 3.72
C VAL A 33 -7.07 6.30 3.27
N ILE A 34 -8.00 6.15 4.22
CA ILE A 34 -9.40 5.80 3.96
C ILE A 34 -10.27 7.01 4.23
N ARG A 35 -11.07 7.41 3.24
CA ARG A 35 -12.00 8.56 3.33
C ARG A 35 -13.29 8.21 4.08
N MET A 36 -13.19 7.57 5.24
CA MET A 36 -14.28 7.32 6.18
C MET A 36 -13.73 7.07 7.59
N PRO A 37 -14.55 7.23 8.64
CA PRO A 37 -14.13 6.93 10.01
C PRO A 37 -13.59 5.51 10.15
N SER A 38 -12.49 5.36 10.89
CA SER A 38 -11.78 4.08 11.06
C SER A 38 -12.67 2.95 11.61
N PHE A 39 -13.57 3.27 12.55
CA PHE A 39 -14.51 2.28 13.11
C PHE A 39 -15.46 1.72 12.04
N MET A 40 -15.94 2.57 11.12
CA MET A 40 -16.81 2.15 10.01
C MET A 40 -16.03 1.29 9.02
N ALA A 41 -14.82 1.72 8.66
CA ALA A 41 -13.95 0.95 7.76
C ALA A 41 -13.68 -0.45 8.33
N ARG A 42 -13.34 -0.57 9.62
CA ARG A 42 -13.12 -1.88 10.27
C ARG A 42 -14.36 -2.76 10.24
N GLN A 43 -15.54 -2.23 10.52
CA GLN A 43 -16.77 -3.03 10.48
C GLN A 43 -17.06 -3.56 9.08
N ILE A 44 -16.94 -2.71 8.05
CA ILE A 44 -17.13 -3.13 6.65
C ILE A 44 -16.11 -4.19 6.27
N LEU A 45 -14.83 -3.99 6.61
CA LEU A 45 -13.75 -4.92 6.28
C LEU A 45 -13.91 -6.27 6.98
N ASN A 46 -14.27 -6.29 8.26
CA ASN A 46 -14.51 -7.52 9.00
C ASN A 46 -15.74 -8.28 8.49
N TRP A 47 -16.81 -7.56 8.12
CA TRP A 47 -17.95 -8.18 7.46
C TRP A 47 -17.57 -8.76 6.10
N ALA A 48 -16.84 -8.00 5.27
CA ALA A 48 -16.42 -8.44 3.95
C ALA A 48 -15.51 -9.68 4.02
N GLU A 49 -14.62 -9.74 5.02
CA GLU A 49 -13.72 -10.89 5.25
C GLU A 49 -14.49 -12.20 5.47
N ALA A 50 -15.63 -12.15 6.17
CA ALA A 50 -16.49 -13.30 6.40
C ALA A 50 -17.24 -13.77 5.12
N HIS A 51 -17.23 -12.98 4.05
CA HIS A 51 -17.97 -13.27 2.82
C HIS A 51 -17.02 -13.31 1.60
N PRO A 52 -16.57 -14.50 1.15
CA PRO A 52 -15.52 -14.63 0.12
C PRO A 52 -15.77 -13.82 -1.16
N ARG A 53 -17.04 -13.74 -1.60
CA ARG A 53 -17.44 -12.94 -2.78
C ARG A 53 -17.13 -11.44 -2.65
N PHE A 54 -17.26 -10.90 -1.43
CA PHE A 54 -16.97 -9.50 -1.14
C PHE A 54 -15.50 -9.32 -0.76
N ARG A 55 -14.95 -10.23 0.06
CA ARG A 55 -13.53 -10.27 0.43
C ARG A 55 -12.59 -10.09 -0.77
N ASP A 56 -12.81 -10.91 -1.80
CA ASP A 56 -11.97 -10.95 -3.01
C ASP A 56 -12.39 -9.90 -4.05
N GLY A 57 -13.46 -9.14 -3.77
CA GLY A 57 -13.94 -8.03 -4.58
C GLY A 57 -13.16 -6.74 -4.32
N TYR A 58 -13.19 -5.84 -5.31
CA TYR A 58 -12.62 -4.50 -5.19
C TYR A 58 -13.28 -3.70 -4.07
N ALA A 59 -12.49 -3.02 -3.24
CA ALA A 59 -12.99 -2.14 -2.20
C ALA A 59 -13.80 -0.97 -2.81
N ILE A 60 -14.74 -0.41 -2.04
CA ILE A 60 -15.56 0.74 -2.48
C ILE A 60 -14.66 1.87 -2.99
N GLY A 61 -15.02 2.45 -4.15
CA GLY A 61 -14.27 3.53 -4.79
C GLY A 61 -13.05 3.06 -5.60
N THR A 62 -12.79 1.76 -5.62
CA THR A 62 -11.73 1.13 -6.42
C THR A 62 -12.35 0.25 -7.53
N GLY A 63 -11.53 -0.41 -8.33
CA GLY A 63 -12.06 -1.28 -9.37
C GLY A 63 -11.00 -1.84 -10.29
N ARG A 64 -11.47 -2.48 -11.37
CA ARG A 64 -10.59 -2.96 -12.45
C ARG A 64 -9.73 -1.83 -12.99
N TRP A 65 -8.54 -2.20 -13.46
CA TRP A 65 -7.64 -1.27 -14.11
C TRP A 65 -8.35 -0.50 -15.24
N ARG A 66 -8.11 0.81 -15.28
CA ARG A 66 -8.55 1.72 -16.35
C ARG A 66 -7.42 2.70 -16.64
N ALA A 67 -7.22 3.05 -17.91
CA ALA A 67 -6.28 4.08 -18.30
C ALA A 67 -6.84 5.47 -17.91
N LEU A 68 -6.50 5.95 -16.72
CA LEU A 68 -6.87 7.29 -16.27
C LEU A 68 -6.03 8.34 -17.02
N PRO A 69 -6.58 9.45 -17.53
CA PRO A 69 -5.82 10.52 -18.18
C PRO A 69 -4.61 10.99 -17.36
N PHE A 70 -3.52 11.37 -18.02
CA PHE A 70 -2.30 11.83 -17.34
C PHE A 70 -2.55 12.98 -16.35
N ALA A 71 -3.49 13.88 -16.66
CA ALA A 71 -3.83 15.02 -15.81
C ALA A 71 -4.37 14.63 -14.42
N ILE A 72 -4.94 13.43 -14.27
CA ILE A 72 -5.46 12.92 -13.00
C ILE A 72 -4.64 11.74 -12.47
N ASN A 73 -3.50 11.44 -13.11
CA ASN A 73 -2.61 10.37 -12.69
C ASN A 73 -1.79 10.83 -11.48
N VAL A 74 -1.98 10.14 -10.35
CA VAL A 74 -1.26 10.41 -9.10
C VAL A 74 0.04 9.60 -8.96
N LEU A 75 0.30 8.64 -9.85
CA LEU A 75 1.42 7.70 -9.70
C LEU A 75 2.74 8.19 -10.30
N THR A 76 2.70 9.17 -11.20
CA THR A 76 3.92 9.73 -11.80
C THR A 76 3.68 11.12 -12.37
N HIS A 77 4.62 12.02 -12.10
CA HIS A 77 4.66 13.36 -12.69
C HIS A 77 5.36 13.38 -14.07
N SER A 78 5.90 12.26 -14.55
CA SER A 78 6.56 12.18 -15.86
C SER A 78 5.65 11.62 -16.93
N ARG A 79 5.33 12.44 -17.93
CA ARG A 79 4.50 12.03 -19.08
C ARG A 79 5.12 10.89 -19.88
N GLN A 80 6.44 10.84 -19.96
CA GLN A 80 7.16 9.76 -20.64
C GLN A 80 7.03 8.43 -19.88
N ARG A 81 7.21 8.45 -18.54
CA ARG A 81 7.02 7.25 -17.71
C ARG A 81 5.58 6.76 -17.73
N TYR A 82 4.62 7.68 -17.67
CA TYR A 82 3.20 7.35 -17.78
C TYR A 82 2.88 6.64 -19.12
N ARG A 83 3.33 7.18 -20.26
CA ARG A 83 3.15 6.56 -21.57
C ARG A 83 3.79 5.17 -21.66
N ARG A 84 5.00 5.02 -21.10
CA ARG A 84 5.69 3.73 -21.04
C ARG A 84 4.89 2.69 -20.25
N ASN A 85 4.39 3.07 -19.07
CA ASN A 85 3.59 2.18 -18.22
C ASN A 85 2.26 1.77 -18.89
N LEU A 86 1.60 2.70 -19.57
CA LEU A 86 0.40 2.38 -20.35
C LEU A 86 0.68 1.39 -21.49
N ARG A 87 1.83 1.51 -22.16
CA ARG A 87 2.23 0.56 -23.21
C ARG A 87 2.38 -0.85 -22.67
N PHE A 88 3.07 -1.03 -21.53
CA PHE A 88 3.18 -2.36 -20.91
C PHE A 88 1.81 -3.01 -20.68
N TYR A 89 0.84 -2.26 -20.16
CA TYR A 89 -0.52 -2.76 -19.97
C TYR A 89 -1.31 -2.96 -21.27
N ALA A 90 -0.98 -2.24 -22.34
CA ALA A 90 -1.59 -2.44 -23.65
C ALA A 90 -1.05 -3.69 -24.34
N ASP A 91 0.26 -3.90 -24.27
CA ASP A 91 0.99 -5.00 -24.90
C ASP A 91 0.70 -6.33 -24.20
N ASP A 92 0.60 -6.31 -22.86
CA ASP A 92 0.20 -7.48 -22.07
C ASP A 92 -0.95 -7.12 -21.11
N PRO A 93 -2.20 -7.43 -21.47
CA PRO A 93 -3.34 -7.22 -20.59
C PRO A 93 -3.33 -8.06 -19.31
N THR A 94 -2.55 -9.15 -19.25
CA THR A 94 -2.55 -10.08 -18.10
C THR A 94 -1.84 -9.52 -16.88
N ILE A 95 -0.90 -8.60 -17.08
CA ILE A 95 -0.16 -7.92 -16.00
C ILE A 95 -0.90 -6.71 -15.41
N ARG A 96 -2.13 -6.41 -15.86
CA ARG A 96 -2.90 -5.26 -15.38
C ARG A 96 -3.32 -5.46 -13.92
N VAL A 97 -2.90 -4.53 -13.07
CA VAL A 97 -3.28 -4.51 -11.65
C VAL A 97 -4.41 -3.50 -11.46
N GLY A 98 -5.53 -3.97 -10.91
CA GLY A 98 -6.65 -3.12 -10.51
C GLY A 98 -6.40 -2.42 -9.18
N GLY A 99 -7.45 -1.80 -8.64
CA GLY A 99 -7.44 -1.28 -7.28
C GLY A 99 -7.41 -2.39 -6.22
N PRO A 100 -7.23 -2.02 -4.95
CA PRO A 100 -7.16 -3.00 -3.87
C PRO A 100 -8.51 -3.68 -3.60
N THR A 101 -8.45 -4.95 -3.19
CA THR A 101 -9.62 -5.69 -2.71
C THR A 101 -9.94 -5.35 -1.25
N TYR A 102 -11.13 -5.70 -0.77
CA TYR A 102 -11.45 -5.54 0.66
C TYR A 102 -10.44 -6.26 1.55
N HIS A 103 -10.07 -7.50 1.19
CA HIS A 103 -9.04 -8.24 1.91
C HIS A 103 -7.71 -7.51 1.93
N TRP A 104 -7.26 -7.02 0.78
CA TRP A 104 -5.98 -6.31 0.69
C TRP A 104 -5.96 -5.05 1.56
N VAL A 105 -7.07 -4.28 1.57
CA VAL A 105 -7.20 -3.08 2.42
C VAL A 105 -7.13 -3.49 3.89
N ARG A 106 -7.84 -4.56 4.29
CA ARG A 106 -7.82 -5.07 5.66
C ARG A 106 -6.41 -5.47 6.09
N GLU A 107 -5.73 -6.31 5.31
CA GLU A 107 -4.38 -6.78 5.63
C GLU A 107 -3.36 -5.63 5.66
N SER A 108 -3.54 -4.62 4.82
CA SER A 108 -2.67 -3.44 4.85
C SER A 108 -2.82 -2.61 6.12
N ILE A 109 -4.05 -2.46 6.63
CA ILE A 109 -4.29 -1.79 7.93
C ILE A 109 -3.64 -2.60 9.06
N LEU A 110 -3.86 -3.92 9.08
CA LEU A 110 -3.31 -4.80 10.11
C LEU A 110 -1.77 -4.83 10.08
N ALA A 111 -1.18 -4.87 8.90
CA ALA A 111 0.28 -4.81 8.71
C ALA A 111 0.84 -3.48 9.24
N GLY A 112 0.17 -2.36 8.94
CA GLY A 112 0.52 -1.04 9.46
C GLY A 112 0.48 -0.97 10.99
N GLU A 113 -0.62 -1.45 11.58
CA GLU A 113 -0.76 -1.55 13.04
C GLU A 113 0.32 -2.42 13.68
N GLN A 114 0.65 -3.54 13.07
CA GLN A 114 1.69 -4.44 13.56
C GLN A 114 3.06 -3.75 13.52
N VAL A 115 3.38 -3.03 12.44
CA VAL A 115 4.62 -2.25 12.36
C VAL A 115 4.69 -1.24 13.51
N LEU A 116 3.63 -0.43 13.69
CA LEU A 116 3.60 0.62 14.71
C LEU A 116 3.66 0.05 16.14
N ALA A 117 3.00 -1.09 16.38
CA ALA A 117 3.04 -1.76 17.68
C ALA A 117 4.43 -2.32 18.01
N GLY A 118 5.18 -2.79 17.00
CA GLY A 118 6.54 -3.31 17.17
C GLY A 118 7.64 -2.25 17.15
N ALA A 119 7.33 -1.02 16.78
CA ALA A 119 8.32 0.05 16.58
C ALA A 119 9.15 0.39 17.82
N GLY A 120 8.62 0.16 19.03
CA GLY A 120 9.34 0.39 20.28
C GLY A 120 10.46 -0.62 20.56
N ASP A 121 10.35 -1.82 19.99
CA ASP A 121 11.30 -2.92 20.18
C ASP A 121 12.31 -3.02 19.01
N ASP A 122 12.19 -2.13 18.01
CA ASP A 122 13.03 -2.13 16.82
C ASP A 122 14.45 -1.66 17.12
N ALA A 123 15.38 -2.62 17.13
CA ALA A 123 16.80 -2.36 17.32
C ALA A 123 17.54 -1.98 16.01
N THR A 124 16.88 -2.09 14.85
CA THR A 124 17.53 -1.85 13.54
C THR A 124 17.65 -0.35 13.28
N PRO A 125 18.87 0.20 13.08
CA PRO A 125 19.04 1.58 12.69
C PRO A 125 18.23 1.93 11.44
N THR A 126 17.35 2.93 11.55
CA THR A 126 16.36 3.25 10.52
C THR A 126 16.48 4.69 10.05
N LEU A 127 16.63 4.89 8.74
CA LEU A 127 16.47 6.19 8.07
C LEU A 127 15.09 6.26 7.44
N LEU A 128 14.26 7.21 7.85
CA LEU A 128 12.94 7.46 7.28
C LEU A 128 12.94 8.72 6.43
N LEU A 129 12.61 8.58 5.15
CA LEU A 129 12.46 9.68 4.19
C LEU A 129 10.99 9.76 3.77
N GLN A 130 10.29 10.79 4.24
CA GLN A 130 8.90 11.06 3.92
C GLN A 130 8.80 12.13 2.83
N ALA A 131 8.05 11.85 1.77
CA ALA A 131 7.79 12.83 0.72
C ALA A 131 6.65 13.76 1.17
N GLU A 132 6.88 15.07 1.08
CA GLU A 132 5.95 16.11 1.54
C GLU A 132 4.60 16.11 0.80
N GLU A 133 4.57 15.68 -0.47
CA GLU A 133 3.38 15.68 -1.33
C GLU A 133 2.71 14.30 -1.51
N GLU A 134 3.13 13.29 -0.74
CA GLU A 134 2.55 11.94 -0.84
C GLU A 134 1.09 11.92 -0.35
N ARG A 135 0.19 11.35 -1.15
CA ARG A 135 -1.27 11.35 -0.88
C ARG A 135 -1.85 9.94 -0.81
N VAL A 136 -1.05 8.92 -1.10
CA VAL A 136 -1.51 7.54 -1.24
C VAL A 136 -1.31 6.75 0.04
N VAL A 137 -0.24 7.02 0.78
CA VAL A 137 0.13 6.30 2.02
C VAL A 137 0.13 7.25 3.21
N ASP A 138 -0.12 6.69 4.39
CA ASP A 138 -0.01 7.38 5.68
C ASP A 138 1.20 6.80 6.43
N ASN A 139 2.06 7.64 6.99
CA ASN A 139 3.32 7.25 7.63
C ASN A 139 3.28 7.52 9.12
#